data_AF-F4KYT9-F1
#
_entry.id   AF-F4KYT9-F1
#
_cell.length_a   1.000
_cell.length_b   1.000
_cell.length_c   1.000
_cell.angle_alpha   90.00
_cell.angle_beta   90.00
_cell.angle_gamma   90.00
#
_symmetry.space_group_name_H-M   'P 1'
#
loop_
_entity.id
_entity.type
_entity.pdbx_description
1 polymer ?
#
loop_
_entity_poly.entity_id
_entity_poly.type
_entity_poly.pdbx_seq_one_letter_code
_entity_poly.pdbx_strand_id
1 'polypeptide(L)'
;MPKLITFSTGNSIEFLYDAIGTKLRKTTKVGATVQYVQDYLPNGIEYRQTGTGVKRVESVYHAEGRYYNTNVDAADAIVWRKEYNFRDYLGNTRLAFTDRNANGIVDITGTASTSDVLQENHYYSFGLAFEGPWLQNDAGVRDNAYMYNSKELHSDFGLGMYAYGARYYDPVIGRFTGVDPIADEFPFVTTFNYAENEPIANIDLHGLQKVGVNSLAQVVGIPSSDRGIIKPASANMRASSPIKAGIKDGSFIVLDLMGVNTLDNAIATWFDPNATLGEKVAAVGDLAQGMLSNTKRGSNKKAVEKYEIGDYDDLQRRSASGDGLDLHHVPQKKPAGQVVDGYDKKDGPAIALPQKVHKTIPTKKGGYEGTARDQLAKDSKDLRKAGVPNDKVQGIIDYNKKKYPDSYEKEVN
;
A
#
# COMPACT_ATOMS: atom_id res chain seq x y z
N MET A 1 11.00 -27.03 -2.72
CA MET A 1 11.86 -26.10 -1.95
C MET A 1 12.76 -26.85 -0.98
N PRO A 2 13.98 -26.37 -0.72
CA PRO A 2 14.92 -27.01 0.20
C PRO A 2 14.42 -26.92 1.64
N LYS A 3 14.49 -28.03 2.39
CA LYS A 3 14.17 -28.06 3.83
C LYS A 3 15.41 -27.88 4.71
N LEU A 4 16.58 -28.23 4.18
CA LEU A 4 17.85 -28.21 4.88
C LEU A 4 18.95 -27.91 3.86
N ILE A 5 19.83 -26.98 4.20
CA ILE A 5 21.09 -26.71 3.50
C ILE A 5 22.22 -26.99 4.49
N THR A 6 23.18 -27.82 4.09
CA THR A 6 24.36 -28.17 4.89
C THR A 6 25.62 -27.66 4.21
N PHE A 7 26.52 -27.09 4.97
CA PHE A 7 27.82 -26.59 4.50
C PHE A 7 28.92 -27.57 4.88
N SER A 8 30.01 -27.59 4.11
CA SER A 8 31.19 -28.43 4.40
C SER A 8 31.83 -28.13 5.76
N THR A 9 31.59 -26.93 6.30
CA THR A 9 32.00 -26.50 7.65
C THR A 9 31.19 -27.16 8.78
N GLY A 10 30.16 -27.93 8.46
CA GLY A 10 29.23 -28.49 9.45
C GLY A 10 28.11 -27.52 9.88
N ASN A 11 28.06 -26.32 9.30
CA ASN A 11 26.96 -25.37 9.50
C ASN A 11 25.72 -25.82 8.72
N SER A 12 24.54 -25.36 9.17
CA SER A 12 23.30 -25.66 8.46
C SER A 12 22.27 -24.55 8.53
N ILE A 13 21.39 -24.51 7.53
CA ILE A 13 20.19 -23.68 7.50
C ILE A 13 18.98 -24.59 7.29
N GLU A 14 18.02 -24.52 8.20
CA GLU A 14 16.78 -25.30 8.17
C GLU A 14 15.60 -24.38 7.85
N PHE A 15 14.66 -24.89 7.06
CA PHE A 15 13.47 -24.16 6.65
C PHE A 15 12.20 -24.94 6.95
N LEU A 16 11.19 -24.24 7.45
CA LEU A 16 9.83 -24.75 7.62
C LEU A 16 8.90 -24.00 6.67
N TYR A 17 8.03 -24.74 6.01
CA TYR A 17 7.02 -24.21 5.11
C TYR A 17 5.64 -24.75 5.51
N ASP A 18 4.59 -24.03 5.13
CA ASP A 18 3.23 -24.54 5.18
C ASP A 18 2.95 -25.52 4.01
N ALA A 19 1.72 -26.02 3.95
CA ALA A 19 1.30 -26.99 2.92
C ALA A 19 1.26 -26.40 1.50
N ILE A 20 1.18 -25.08 1.35
CA ILE A 20 1.14 -24.39 0.06
C ILE A 20 2.51 -23.82 -0.35
N GLY A 21 3.53 -24.01 0.48
CA GLY A 21 4.91 -23.60 0.19
C GLY A 21 5.26 -22.18 0.64
N THR A 22 4.49 -21.58 1.55
CA THR A 22 4.87 -20.31 2.18
C THR A 22 5.87 -20.60 3.30
N LYS A 23 6.98 -19.86 3.34
CA LYS A 23 8.01 -20.01 4.36
C LYS A 23 7.49 -19.50 5.71
N LEU A 24 7.59 -20.33 6.74
CA LEU A 24 7.15 -20.02 8.10
C LEU A 24 8.32 -19.78 9.05
N ARG A 25 9.44 -20.49 8.85
CA ARG A 25 10.61 -20.39 9.72
C ARG A 25 11.91 -20.66 8.96
N LYS A 26 12.95 -19.96 9.38
CA LYS A 26 14.35 -20.23 9.06
C LYS A 26 15.13 -20.43 10.36
N THR A 27 15.99 -21.43 10.43
CA THR A 27 16.86 -21.69 11.58
C THR A 27 18.29 -21.85 11.10
N THR A 28 19.18 -21.00 11.61
CA THR A 28 20.59 -20.97 11.23
C THR A 28 21.43 -21.57 12.35
N LYS A 29 22.28 -22.54 12.04
CA LYS A 29 23.11 -23.29 13.01
C LYS A 29 24.57 -23.29 12.61
N VAL A 30 25.44 -23.14 13.62
CA VAL A 30 26.88 -23.40 13.52
C VAL A 30 27.16 -24.70 14.25
N GLY A 31 27.52 -25.75 13.51
CA GLY A 31 27.46 -27.12 14.02
C GLY A 31 26.07 -27.45 14.55
N ALA A 32 25.99 -27.96 15.78
CA ALA A 32 24.72 -28.25 16.45
C ALA A 32 24.07 -27.03 17.13
N THR A 33 24.78 -25.89 17.21
CA THR A 33 24.33 -24.72 17.96
C THR A 33 23.47 -23.80 17.11
N VAL A 34 22.22 -23.58 17.56
CA VAL A 34 21.32 -22.58 16.95
C VAL A 34 21.90 -21.19 17.19
N GLN A 35 22.16 -20.47 16.10
CA GLN A 35 22.57 -19.06 16.14
C GLN A 35 21.34 -18.17 16.24
N TYR A 36 20.35 -18.40 15.38
CA TYR A 36 19.07 -17.72 15.47
C TYR A 36 17.96 -18.50 14.75
N VAL A 37 16.73 -18.17 15.12
CA VAL A 37 15.48 -18.61 14.50
C VAL A 37 14.72 -17.37 14.05
N GLN A 38 14.36 -17.32 12.77
CA GLN A 38 13.47 -16.33 12.17
C GLN A 38 12.10 -16.97 11.94
N ASP A 39 11.03 -16.34 12.40
CA ASP A 39 9.66 -16.72 12.06
C ASP A 39 9.03 -15.65 11.17
N TYR A 40 8.35 -16.10 10.13
CA TYR A 40 7.69 -15.25 9.13
C TYR A 40 6.19 -15.43 9.24
N LEU A 41 5.47 -14.33 9.51
CA LEU A 41 4.01 -14.33 9.52
C LEU A 41 3.46 -13.75 8.20
N PRO A 42 2.29 -14.23 7.73
CA PRO A 42 1.70 -13.79 6.46
C PRO A 42 1.40 -12.28 6.35
N ASN A 43 1.29 -11.58 7.48
CA ASN A 43 1.02 -10.15 7.53
C ASN A 43 2.27 -9.27 7.44
N GLY A 44 3.43 -9.84 7.08
CA GLY A 44 4.69 -9.09 7.00
C GLY A 44 5.26 -8.76 8.38
N ILE A 45 4.97 -9.57 9.39
CA ILE A 45 5.64 -9.49 10.69
C ILE A 45 6.69 -10.59 10.75
N GLU A 46 7.89 -10.21 11.15
CA GLU A 46 8.98 -11.14 11.39
C GLU A 46 9.36 -11.13 12.87
N TYR A 47 9.53 -12.33 13.42
CA TYR A 47 10.05 -12.53 14.76
C TYR A 47 11.43 -13.14 14.69
N ARG A 48 12.22 -12.83 15.70
CA ARG A 48 13.55 -13.39 15.82
C ARG A 48 13.86 -13.83 17.23
N GLN A 49 14.58 -14.93 17.30
CA GLN A 49 15.12 -15.50 18.51
C GLN A 49 16.59 -15.79 18.29
N THR A 50 17.47 -15.18 19.07
CA THR A 50 18.91 -15.47 19.02
C THR A 50 19.27 -16.52 20.04
N GLY A 51 19.95 -17.57 19.57
CA GLY A 51 20.26 -18.78 20.35
C GLY A 51 19.02 -19.37 21.04
N THR A 52 19.14 -19.56 22.35
CA THR A 52 18.06 -20.02 23.23
C THR A 52 17.30 -18.88 23.92
N GLY A 53 17.52 -17.63 23.49
CA GLY A 53 16.92 -16.43 24.06
C GLY A 53 15.41 -16.33 23.84
N VAL A 54 14.84 -15.19 24.25
CA VAL A 54 13.42 -14.88 24.04
C VAL A 54 13.19 -14.49 22.58
N LYS A 55 12.06 -14.96 22.02
CA LYS A 55 11.60 -14.57 20.69
C LYS A 55 10.93 -13.20 20.75
N ARG A 56 11.39 -12.27 19.93
CA ARG A 56 10.92 -10.88 19.87
C ARG A 56 10.53 -10.49 18.45
N VAL A 57 9.69 -9.47 18.31
CA VAL A 57 9.40 -8.89 16.99
C VAL A 57 10.68 -8.24 16.49
N GLU A 58 11.11 -8.57 15.28
CA GLU A 58 12.23 -7.94 14.60
C GLU A 58 11.76 -6.86 13.65
N SER A 59 10.79 -7.18 12.79
CA SER A 59 10.33 -6.27 11.74
C SER A 59 8.82 -6.34 11.55
N VAL A 60 8.23 -5.17 11.26
CA VAL A 60 6.85 -5.05 10.77
C VAL A 60 6.89 -4.27 9.46
N TYR A 61 6.60 -4.96 8.35
CA TYR A 61 6.67 -4.40 7.01
C TYR A 61 5.43 -3.57 6.66
N HIS A 62 5.65 -2.48 5.91
CA HIS A 62 4.61 -1.67 5.29
C HIS A 62 4.96 -1.39 3.82
N ALA A 63 4.06 -0.75 3.08
CA ALA A 63 4.22 -0.56 1.63
C ALA A 63 5.54 0.12 1.23
N GLU A 64 6.05 1.03 2.05
CA GLU A 64 7.23 1.84 1.77
C GLU A 64 8.51 1.35 2.46
N GLY A 65 8.43 0.32 3.32
CA GLY A 65 9.57 -0.04 4.17
C GLY A 65 9.20 -0.94 5.34
N ARG A 66 9.80 -0.69 6.51
CA ARG A 66 9.53 -1.45 7.74
C ARG A 66 9.73 -0.62 9.00
N TYR A 67 9.04 -1.02 10.06
CA TYR A 67 9.47 -0.74 11.43
C TYR A 67 10.43 -1.83 11.86
N TYR A 68 11.67 -1.47 12.16
CA TYR A 68 12.73 -2.39 12.59
C TYR A 68 13.03 -2.19 14.08
N ASN A 69 13.12 -3.31 14.81
CA ASN A 69 13.46 -3.32 16.23
C ASN A 69 14.99 -3.36 16.41
N THR A 70 15.60 -2.23 16.75
CA THR A 70 17.07 -2.10 16.82
C THR A 70 17.72 -2.86 17.96
N ASN A 71 16.96 -3.30 18.97
CA ASN A 71 17.47 -4.06 20.09
C ASN A 71 16.85 -5.46 20.23
N VAL A 72 16.36 -6.03 19.11
CA VAL A 72 15.79 -7.39 19.04
C VAL A 72 16.66 -8.47 19.71
N ASP A 73 17.98 -8.32 19.63
CA ASP A 73 18.97 -9.26 20.16
C ASP A 73 19.43 -8.94 21.59
N ALA A 74 19.07 -7.78 22.14
CA ALA A 74 19.66 -7.24 23.37
C ALA A 74 18.69 -7.11 24.55
N ALA A 75 17.44 -6.67 24.33
CA ALA A 75 16.52 -6.37 25.43
C ALA A 75 15.05 -6.61 25.08
N ASP A 76 14.20 -6.73 26.11
CA ASP A 76 12.74 -6.86 25.95
C ASP A 76 12.05 -5.53 25.64
N ALA A 77 12.66 -4.41 26.05
CA ALA A 77 12.21 -3.10 25.61
C ALA A 77 12.33 -3.03 24.08
N ILE A 78 11.31 -2.55 23.37
CA ILE A 78 11.35 -2.46 21.91
C ILE A 78 11.80 -1.05 21.54
N VAL A 79 12.85 -0.95 20.71
CA VAL A 79 13.31 0.34 20.15
C VAL A 79 13.06 0.33 18.66
N TRP A 80 12.02 1.06 18.24
CA TRP A 80 11.64 1.13 16.84
C TRP A 80 12.48 2.14 16.06
N ARG A 81 12.92 1.72 14.88
CA ARG A 81 13.43 2.57 13.82
C ARG A 81 12.53 2.42 12.60
N LYS A 82 12.04 3.54 12.07
CA LYS A 82 11.21 3.53 10.87
C LYS A 82 12.11 3.64 9.64
N GLU A 83 12.14 2.58 8.85
CA GLU A 83 12.98 2.47 7.67
C GLU A 83 12.11 2.53 6.41
N TYR A 84 12.60 3.26 5.40
CA TYR A 84 11.96 3.42 4.11
C TYR A 84 12.89 2.91 3.01
N ASN A 85 12.30 2.34 1.97
CA ASN A 85 13.01 1.77 0.84
C ASN A 85 12.69 2.57 -0.44
N PHE A 86 13.74 3.10 -1.06
CA PHE A 86 13.67 3.59 -2.43
C PHE A 86 13.93 2.42 -3.39
N ARG A 87 12.99 2.17 -4.30
CA ARG A 87 13.03 1.05 -5.25
C ARG A 87 13.10 1.55 -6.69
N ASP A 88 13.76 0.77 -7.55
CA ASP A 88 13.75 1.01 -8.98
C ASP A 88 12.48 0.45 -9.65
N TYR A 89 12.40 0.57 -10.98
CA TYR A 89 11.25 0.13 -11.79
C TYR A 89 11.04 -1.40 -11.78
N LEU A 90 12.04 -2.19 -11.41
CA LEU A 90 11.94 -3.64 -11.23
C LEU A 90 11.56 -4.04 -9.80
N GLY A 91 11.42 -3.05 -8.91
CA GLY A 91 11.18 -3.26 -7.49
C GLY A 91 12.44 -3.66 -6.71
N ASN A 92 13.64 -3.43 -7.24
CA ASN A 92 14.89 -3.67 -6.49
C ASN A 92 15.08 -2.57 -5.45
N THR A 93 15.35 -2.93 -4.20
CA THR A 93 15.70 -1.96 -3.15
C THR A 93 17.06 -1.33 -3.48
N ARG A 94 17.08 -0.03 -3.83
CA ARG A 94 18.28 0.74 -4.17
C ARG A 94 18.85 1.48 -2.97
N LEU A 95 17.97 2.08 -2.16
CA LEU A 95 18.36 2.76 -0.93
C LEU A 95 17.41 2.35 0.19
N ALA A 96 17.95 2.12 1.38
CA ALA A 96 17.18 2.08 2.62
C ALA A 96 17.63 3.26 3.49
N PHE A 97 16.69 3.99 4.06
CA PHE A 97 16.98 5.17 4.89
C PHE A 97 15.97 5.32 6.01
N THR A 98 16.31 6.13 7.01
CA THR A 98 15.49 6.47 8.17
C THR A 98 15.65 7.96 8.44
N ASP A 99 14.76 8.55 9.21
CA ASP A 99 15.03 9.85 9.82
C ASP A 99 15.43 9.60 11.28
N ARG A 100 16.74 9.60 11.60
CA ARG A 100 17.22 9.24 12.94
C ARG A 100 16.97 10.34 13.97
N ASN A 101 16.99 11.60 13.54
CA ASN A 101 16.87 12.76 14.42
C ASN A 101 15.45 13.35 14.45
N ALA A 102 14.53 12.77 13.67
CA ALA A 102 13.13 13.16 13.53
C ALA A 102 12.94 14.62 13.10
N ASN A 103 13.89 15.19 12.34
CA ASN A 103 13.83 16.57 11.87
C ASN A 103 13.06 16.74 10.54
N GLY A 104 12.63 15.63 9.91
CA GLY A 104 11.92 15.60 8.64
C GLY A 104 12.82 15.74 7.40
N ILE A 105 14.14 15.65 7.57
CA ILE A 105 15.16 15.77 6.52
C ILE A 105 16.02 14.50 6.56
N VAL A 106 16.38 13.99 5.38
CA VAL A 106 17.31 12.86 5.27
C VAL A 106 18.73 13.39 5.19
N ASP A 107 19.50 13.24 6.26
CA ASP A 107 20.88 13.71 6.37
C ASP A 107 21.87 12.71 5.76
N ILE A 108 22.55 13.09 4.67
CA ILE A 108 23.58 12.26 4.04
C ILE A 108 24.95 12.71 4.56
N THR A 109 25.58 11.87 5.38
CA THR A 109 26.92 12.14 5.92
C THR A 109 27.90 11.07 5.47
N GLY A 110 29.21 11.37 5.50
CA GLY A 110 30.26 10.39 5.20
C GLY A 110 30.50 9.38 6.33
N THR A 111 29.61 9.28 7.32
CA THR A 111 29.77 8.45 8.51
C THR A 111 28.48 7.70 8.79
N ALA A 112 28.53 6.36 8.75
CA ALA A 112 27.35 5.49 8.82
C ALA A 112 26.49 5.70 10.09
N SER A 113 27.09 6.03 11.23
CA SER A 113 26.39 6.28 12.49
C SER A 113 25.66 7.62 12.56
N THR A 114 25.95 8.54 11.64
CA THR A 114 25.31 9.87 11.54
C THR A 114 24.57 10.08 10.23
N SER A 115 24.69 9.15 9.27
CA SER A 115 23.98 9.18 8.00
C SER A 115 22.60 8.55 8.15
N ASP A 116 21.58 9.19 7.62
CA ASP A 116 20.23 8.66 7.57
C ASP A 116 20.05 7.58 6.49
N VAL A 117 21.00 7.49 5.56
CA VAL A 117 21.11 6.37 4.62
C VAL A 117 21.69 5.17 5.35
N LEU A 118 20.89 4.11 5.43
CA LEU A 118 21.22 2.86 6.13
C LEU A 118 21.88 1.84 5.22
N GLN A 119 21.49 1.82 3.95
CA GLN A 119 21.94 0.84 2.97
C GLN A 119 21.84 1.43 1.57
N GLU A 120 22.88 1.25 0.77
CA GLU A 120 22.90 1.60 -0.65
C GLU A 120 23.27 0.38 -1.48
N ASN A 121 22.41 0.02 -2.42
CA ASN A 121 22.51 -1.19 -3.20
C ASN A 121 22.55 -0.89 -4.70
N HIS A 122 23.53 -1.49 -5.37
CA HIS A 122 23.64 -1.51 -6.81
C HIS A 122 23.70 -2.97 -7.26
N TYR A 123 23.10 -3.27 -8.40
CA TYR A 123 22.99 -4.64 -8.90
C TYR A 123 23.51 -4.72 -10.34
N TYR A 124 24.20 -5.82 -10.64
CA TYR A 124 24.35 -6.31 -12.02
C TYR A 124 22.95 -6.66 -12.56
N SER A 125 22.83 -6.78 -13.89
CA SER A 125 21.54 -7.05 -14.54
C SER A 125 20.81 -8.27 -13.98
N PHE A 126 21.56 -9.30 -13.56
CA PHE A 126 21.05 -10.54 -12.98
C PHE A 126 20.98 -10.51 -11.43
N GLY A 127 21.06 -9.34 -10.80
CA GLY A 127 20.78 -9.19 -9.37
C GLY A 127 21.93 -9.45 -8.41
N LEU A 128 23.14 -9.73 -8.91
CA LEU A 128 24.34 -9.75 -8.07
C LEU A 128 24.63 -8.33 -7.57
N ALA A 129 24.85 -8.16 -6.28
CA ALA A 129 25.16 -6.85 -5.72
C ALA A 129 26.56 -6.39 -6.14
N PHE A 130 26.73 -5.10 -6.42
CA PHE A 130 28.05 -4.50 -6.60
C PHE A 130 28.68 -4.28 -5.23
N GLU A 131 29.97 -4.59 -5.14
CA GLU A 131 30.80 -4.18 -4.01
C GLU A 131 31.39 -2.80 -4.28
N GLY A 132 31.36 -1.93 -3.27
CA GLY A 132 31.96 -0.60 -3.37
C GLY A 132 31.84 0.25 -2.11
N PRO A 133 32.42 1.47 -2.14
CA PRO A 133 32.54 2.34 -0.98
C PRO A 133 31.21 2.92 -0.47
N TRP A 134 30.11 2.74 -1.23
CA TRP A 134 28.74 3.12 -0.83
C TRP A 134 28.11 2.13 0.17
N LEU A 135 28.73 0.97 0.42
CA LEU A 135 28.33 0.02 1.45
C LEU A 135 28.66 0.58 2.84
N GLN A 136 27.95 1.64 3.25
CA GLN A 136 28.03 2.19 4.59
C GLN A 136 27.10 1.38 5.51
N ASN A 137 27.62 0.29 6.07
CA ASN A 137 26.86 -0.49 7.02
C ASN A 137 26.94 0.15 8.41
N ASP A 138 25.78 0.48 8.98
CA ASP A 138 25.64 0.82 10.39
C ASP A 138 25.98 -0.44 11.22
N ALA A 139 27.20 -0.50 11.75
CA ALA A 139 27.73 -1.70 12.43
C ALA A 139 26.86 -2.22 13.59
N GLY A 140 25.96 -1.39 14.13
CA GLY A 140 25.02 -1.77 15.18
C GLY A 140 23.71 -2.36 14.67
N VAL A 141 23.42 -2.31 13.37
CA VAL A 141 22.11 -2.67 12.83
C VAL A 141 22.17 -3.54 11.59
N ARG A 142 21.18 -4.44 11.47
CA ARG A 142 21.06 -5.38 10.37
C ARG A 142 20.43 -4.75 9.16
N ASP A 143 21.09 -4.93 8.02
CA ASP A 143 20.62 -4.52 6.71
C ASP A 143 19.27 -5.17 6.36
N ASN A 144 18.55 -4.54 5.44
CA ASN A 144 17.33 -5.11 4.91
C ASN A 144 17.67 -6.29 3.97
N ALA A 145 17.19 -7.48 4.32
CA ALA A 145 17.41 -8.69 3.51
C ALA A 145 16.60 -8.69 2.19
N TYR A 146 15.57 -7.86 2.06
CA TYR A 146 14.73 -7.79 0.86
C TYR A 146 15.32 -6.82 -0.17
N MET A 147 16.07 -7.39 -1.12
CA MET A 147 16.95 -6.64 -2.03
C MET A 147 16.45 -6.70 -3.49
N TYR A 148 17.05 -7.55 -4.34
CA TYR A 148 16.70 -7.70 -5.75
C TYR A 148 15.26 -8.24 -5.91
N ASN A 149 14.45 -7.55 -6.71
CA ASN A 149 13.00 -7.74 -6.91
C ASN A 149 12.21 -7.87 -5.60
N SER A 150 12.67 -7.20 -4.54
CA SER A 150 12.12 -7.31 -3.19
C SER A 150 12.06 -8.76 -2.68
N LYS A 151 12.96 -9.63 -3.16
CA LYS A 151 13.13 -11.00 -2.66
C LYS A 151 14.15 -11.02 -1.54
N GLU A 152 13.93 -11.91 -0.58
CA GLU A 152 14.83 -12.08 0.55
C GLU A 152 16.13 -12.74 0.10
N LEU A 153 17.25 -12.09 0.37
CA LEU A 153 18.60 -12.61 0.20
C LEU A 153 18.98 -13.45 1.43
N HIS A 154 19.34 -14.71 1.19
CA HIS A 154 19.94 -15.57 2.20
C HIS A 154 21.47 -15.51 2.07
N SER A 155 22.11 -14.66 2.87
CA SER A 155 23.57 -14.46 2.88
C SER A 155 24.32 -15.31 3.91
N ASP A 156 23.61 -16.00 4.82
CA ASP A 156 24.23 -16.80 5.88
C ASP A 156 25.23 -17.81 5.31
N PHE A 157 26.41 -17.87 5.93
CA PHE A 157 27.51 -18.75 5.53
C PHE A 157 27.96 -18.57 4.07
N GLY A 158 27.72 -17.41 3.47
CA GLY A 158 28.09 -17.11 2.09
C GLY A 158 27.17 -17.75 1.06
N LEU A 159 25.95 -18.15 1.43
CA LEU A 159 25.00 -18.76 0.49
C LEU A 159 24.66 -17.83 -0.68
N GLY A 160 24.37 -16.56 -0.40
CA GLY A 160 24.21 -15.51 -1.42
C GLY A 160 23.03 -15.70 -2.39
N MET A 161 21.99 -16.45 -2.01
CA MET A 161 20.88 -16.79 -2.90
C MET A 161 19.56 -16.13 -2.49
N TYR A 162 18.73 -15.81 -3.48
CA TYR A 162 17.42 -15.21 -3.28
C TYR A 162 16.30 -16.25 -3.19
N ALA A 163 15.36 -16.07 -2.26
CA ALA A 163 14.16 -16.89 -2.15
C ALA A 163 13.03 -16.30 -3.02
N TYR A 164 12.73 -16.97 -4.14
CA TYR A 164 11.69 -16.53 -5.08
C TYR A 164 10.31 -17.18 -4.84
N GLY A 165 10.18 -18.01 -3.81
CA GLY A 165 9.00 -18.83 -3.59
C GLY A 165 9.30 -20.26 -4.03
N ALA A 166 8.91 -20.66 -5.25
CA ALA A 166 9.05 -22.04 -5.69
C ALA A 166 10.51 -22.52 -5.79
N ARG A 167 11.44 -21.60 -6.11
CA ARG A 167 12.85 -21.88 -6.36
C ARG A 167 13.77 -20.88 -5.65
N TYR A 168 15.02 -21.29 -5.45
CA TYR A 168 16.11 -20.41 -5.07
C TYR A 168 16.82 -19.91 -6.32
N TYR A 169 17.15 -18.63 -6.33
CA TYR A 169 17.84 -17.96 -7.42
C TYR A 169 19.27 -17.62 -7.01
N ASP A 170 20.22 -18.03 -7.83
CA ASP A 170 21.62 -17.69 -7.66
C ASP A 170 21.98 -16.51 -8.57
N PRO A 171 22.21 -15.32 -8.00
CA PRO A 171 22.54 -14.13 -8.78
C PRO A 171 23.95 -14.16 -9.38
N VAL A 172 24.87 -15.00 -8.87
CA VAL A 172 26.24 -15.11 -9.37
C VAL A 172 26.25 -15.72 -10.77
N ILE A 173 25.44 -16.75 -10.99
CA ILE A 173 25.31 -17.42 -12.29
C ILE A 173 24.08 -16.97 -13.08
N GLY A 174 23.17 -16.20 -12.47
CA GLY A 174 21.96 -15.67 -13.09
C GLY A 174 20.90 -16.73 -13.39
N ARG A 175 20.79 -17.79 -12.56
CA ARG A 175 19.90 -18.94 -12.81
C ARG A 175 19.22 -19.44 -11.53
N PHE A 176 18.10 -20.15 -11.69
CA PHE A 176 17.52 -20.89 -10.58
C PHE A 176 18.34 -22.15 -10.28
N THR A 177 18.36 -22.54 -9.01
CA THR A 177 19.12 -23.71 -8.54
C THR A 177 18.38 -25.03 -8.73
N GLY A 178 17.10 -24.99 -9.11
CA GLY A 178 16.25 -26.17 -9.32
C GLY A 178 15.47 -26.10 -10.63
N VAL A 179 15.06 -27.27 -11.11
CA VAL A 179 14.18 -27.43 -12.28
C VAL A 179 12.85 -26.74 -12.02
N ASP A 180 12.36 -26.00 -13.01
CA ASP A 180 11.03 -25.39 -12.99
C ASP A 180 9.92 -26.43 -12.81
N PRO A 181 9.05 -26.32 -11.79
CA PRO A 181 7.88 -27.18 -11.66
C PRO A 181 6.93 -27.17 -12.86
N ILE A 182 6.91 -26.08 -13.63
CA ILE A 182 6.09 -25.94 -14.84
C ILE A 182 6.95 -25.91 -16.12
N ALA A 183 8.13 -26.53 -16.07
CA ALA A 183 9.06 -26.63 -17.21
C ALA A 183 8.38 -27.14 -18.50
N ASP A 184 7.44 -28.08 -18.37
CA ASP A 184 6.74 -28.70 -19.51
C ASP A 184 5.88 -27.70 -20.29
N GLU A 185 5.45 -26.59 -19.67
CA GLU A 185 4.68 -25.53 -20.32
C GLU A 185 5.56 -24.59 -21.16
N PHE A 186 6.89 -24.59 -20.92
CA PHE A 186 7.84 -23.69 -21.57
C PHE A 186 8.97 -24.47 -22.27
N PRO A 187 8.67 -25.29 -23.30
CA PRO A 187 9.67 -26.13 -23.97
C PRO A 187 10.77 -25.34 -24.70
N PHE A 188 10.56 -24.04 -24.91
CA PHE A 188 11.48 -23.14 -25.59
C PHE A 188 12.49 -22.43 -24.67
N VAL A 189 12.42 -22.64 -23.35
CA VAL A 189 13.40 -22.09 -22.38
C VAL A 189 14.07 -23.21 -21.58
N THR A 190 15.26 -22.94 -21.04
CA THR A 190 15.92 -23.91 -20.17
C THR A 190 15.16 -24.02 -18.84
N THR A 191 15.12 -25.20 -18.24
CA THR A 191 14.42 -25.45 -16.96
C THR A 191 14.97 -24.68 -15.75
N PHE A 192 16.12 -24.02 -15.91
CA PHE A 192 16.79 -23.19 -14.88
C PHE A 192 16.84 -21.70 -15.26
N ASN A 193 16.11 -21.30 -16.29
CA ASN A 193 16.11 -19.96 -16.84
C ASN A 193 15.55 -18.93 -15.84
N TYR A 194 16.16 -17.75 -15.79
CA TYR A 194 15.61 -16.60 -15.07
C TYR A 194 15.12 -15.55 -16.05
N ALA A 195 13.86 -15.11 -15.90
CA ALA A 195 13.25 -14.01 -16.65
C ALA A 195 13.44 -14.09 -18.19
N GLU A 196 13.59 -15.30 -18.74
CA GLU A 196 13.89 -15.55 -20.17
C GLU A 196 15.18 -14.89 -20.67
N ASN A 197 16.18 -14.74 -19.79
CA ASN A 197 17.42 -14.00 -20.02
C ASN A 197 17.21 -12.52 -20.36
N GLU A 198 16.06 -11.95 -19.97
CA GLU A 198 15.74 -10.54 -20.14
C GLU A 198 15.49 -9.84 -18.78
N PRO A 199 16.47 -9.88 -17.84
CA PRO A 199 16.27 -9.43 -16.45
C PRO A 199 16.18 -7.89 -16.30
N ILE A 200 16.39 -7.15 -17.38
CA ILE A 200 16.20 -5.70 -17.45
C ILE A 200 14.74 -5.36 -17.73
N ALA A 201 14.03 -6.17 -18.52
CA ALA A 201 12.65 -5.89 -18.91
C ALA A 201 11.63 -6.69 -18.08
N ASN A 202 12.08 -7.77 -17.44
CA ASN A 202 11.22 -8.76 -16.84
C ASN A 202 11.73 -9.22 -15.48
N ILE A 203 10.81 -9.71 -14.67
CA ILE A 203 11.09 -10.35 -13.39
C ILE A 203 10.42 -11.72 -13.35
N ASP A 204 10.87 -12.61 -12.47
CA ASP A 204 10.10 -13.80 -12.12
C ASP A 204 9.45 -13.59 -10.75
N LEU A 205 8.12 -13.59 -10.68
CA LEU A 205 7.42 -13.22 -9.43
C LEU A 205 7.45 -14.33 -8.39
N HIS A 206 7.39 -15.60 -8.82
CA HIS A 206 7.21 -16.76 -7.94
C HIS A 206 8.29 -17.84 -8.13
N GLY A 207 9.29 -17.55 -8.96
CA GLY A 207 10.22 -18.56 -9.45
C GLY A 207 9.50 -19.59 -10.31
N LEU A 208 8.60 -19.16 -11.20
CA LEU A 208 7.82 -20.04 -12.09
C LEU A 208 7.65 -19.44 -13.49
N GLN A 209 7.49 -18.13 -13.61
CA GLN A 209 7.21 -17.51 -14.91
C GLN A 209 7.76 -16.09 -14.98
N LYS A 210 8.20 -15.70 -16.18
CA LYS A 210 8.51 -14.31 -16.51
C LYS A 210 7.24 -13.47 -16.48
N VAL A 211 7.33 -12.31 -15.85
CA VAL A 211 6.35 -11.24 -15.95
C VAL A 211 7.08 -9.98 -16.39
N GLY A 212 6.64 -9.39 -17.50
CA GLY A 212 7.17 -8.12 -17.96
C GLY A 212 6.77 -6.99 -17.04
N VAL A 213 7.64 -6.02 -16.82
CA VAL A 213 7.33 -4.93 -15.88
C VAL A 213 6.17 -4.04 -16.34
N ASN A 214 5.96 -3.98 -17.66
CA ASN A 214 4.79 -3.33 -18.24
C ASN A 214 3.49 -4.11 -18.03
N SER A 215 3.56 -5.43 -17.79
CA SER A 215 2.42 -6.29 -17.44
C SER A 215 2.27 -6.50 -15.92
N LEU A 216 3.30 -6.24 -15.10
CA LEU A 216 3.14 -6.13 -13.65
C LEU A 216 2.13 -5.05 -13.28
N ALA A 217 2.08 -3.93 -14.02
CA ALA A 217 1.02 -2.93 -13.86
C ALA A 217 -0.39 -3.52 -14.10
N GLN A 218 -0.52 -4.51 -14.98
CA GLN A 218 -1.79 -5.17 -15.29
C GLN A 218 -2.15 -6.29 -14.30
N VAL A 219 -1.15 -6.92 -13.67
CA VAL A 219 -1.31 -7.98 -12.65
C VAL A 219 -1.43 -7.41 -11.23
N VAL A 220 -0.89 -6.20 -11.00
CA VAL A 220 -0.93 -5.46 -9.71
C VAL A 220 -2.06 -4.40 -9.68
N GLY A 221 -2.89 -4.31 -10.73
CA GLY A 221 -4.07 -3.44 -10.73
C GLY A 221 -3.77 -1.94 -10.85
N ILE A 222 -2.68 -1.55 -11.52
CA ILE A 222 -2.37 -0.14 -11.81
C ILE A 222 -3.14 0.27 -13.09
N PRO A 223 -4.09 1.23 -13.01
CA PRO A 223 -4.85 1.68 -14.18
C PRO A 223 -3.93 2.27 -15.25
N SER A 224 -4.24 1.98 -16.51
CA SER A 224 -3.48 2.42 -17.70
C SER A 224 -3.39 3.94 -17.91
N SER A 225 -3.98 4.76 -17.04
CA SER A 225 -3.91 6.23 -17.08
C SER A 225 -2.66 6.81 -16.41
N ASP A 226 -1.95 6.04 -15.57
CA ASP A 226 -0.66 6.44 -14.97
C ASP A 226 0.55 5.99 -15.82
N ARG A 227 0.34 5.79 -17.12
CA ARG A 227 1.41 5.59 -18.12
C ARG A 227 2.15 6.91 -18.40
N GLY A 228 2.68 7.54 -17.34
CA GLY A 228 3.75 8.52 -17.43
C GLY A 228 5.01 7.81 -17.88
N ILE A 229 5.13 7.64 -19.20
CA ILE A 229 6.35 7.23 -19.88
C ILE A 229 7.46 8.20 -19.44
N ILE A 230 8.34 7.79 -18.52
CA ILE A 230 9.67 8.39 -18.44
C ILE A 230 10.40 7.89 -19.69
N LYS A 231 10.20 8.60 -20.80
CA LYS A 231 11.16 8.57 -21.90
C LYS A 231 12.44 9.20 -21.35
N PRO A 232 13.63 8.65 -21.64
CA PRO A 232 14.87 9.32 -21.25
C PRO A 232 14.97 10.57 -22.12
N ALA A 233 14.58 11.71 -21.57
CA ALA A 233 14.85 13.01 -22.14
C ALA A 233 15.65 13.79 -21.10
N SER A 234 16.93 13.92 -21.39
CA SER A 234 17.85 14.91 -20.83
C SER A 234 17.14 16.26 -20.61
N ALA A 235 16.80 16.59 -19.37
CA ALA A 235 16.46 17.95 -18.96
C ALA A 235 16.59 18.11 -17.44
N ASN A 236 17.42 19.07 -17.05
CA ASN A 236 17.61 19.55 -15.69
C ASN A 236 16.28 19.74 -14.95
N MET A 237 16.02 18.96 -13.90
CA MET A 237 14.89 19.19 -13.00
C MET A 237 15.38 19.85 -11.72
N ARG A 238 15.17 21.17 -11.62
CA ARG A 238 15.25 21.91 -10.36
C ARG A 238 14.12 21.44 -9.43
N ALA A 239 14.48 21.20 -8.17
CA ALA A 239 13.56 20.88 -7.09
C ALA A 239 12.58 22.04 -6.85
N SER A 240 11.31 21.84 -7.18
CA SER A 240 10.20 22.62 -6.63
C SER A 240 8.86 21.98 -6.98
N SER A 241 8.38 21.06 -6.14
CA SER A 241 6.96 20.89 -5.73
C SER A 241 6.72 19.49 -5.16
N PRO A 242 6.02 19.36 -4.02
CA PRO A 242 5.69 18.06 -3.42
C PRO A 242 4.66 17.32 -4.28
N ILE A 243 4.96 16.09 -4.68
CA ILE A 243 4.05 15.21 -5.39
C ILE A 243 3.05 14.64 -4.38
N LYS A 244 1.80 15.10 -4.43
CA LYS A 244 0.65 14.44 -3.78
C LYS A 244 0.22 13.26 -4.65
N ALA A 245 0.57 12.04 -4.28
CA ALA A 245 0.04 10.82 -4.90
C ALA A 245 -1.21 10.35 -4.14
N GLY A 246 -2.38 10.49 -4.78
CA GLY A 246 -3.63 9.87 -4.33
C GLY A 246 -3.89 8.59 -5.13
N ILE A 247 -4.16 7.49 -4.43
CA ILE A 247 -4.41 6.16 -5.03
C ILE A 247 -5.93 5.91 -5.08
N LYS A 248 -6.45 5.45 -6.23
CA LYS A 248 -7.80 4.88 -6.37
C LYS A 248 -7.71 3.46 -6.94
N ASP A 249 -8.41 2.56 -6.25
CA ASP A 249 -8.90 1.23 -6.63
C ASP A 249 -7.89 0.07 -6.77
N GLY A 250 -7.63 -0.57 -5.62
CA GLY A 250 -8.11 -1.94 -5.37
C GLY A 250 -7.38 -3.12 -6.00
N SER A 251 -6.22 -3.50 -5.44
CA SER A 251 -5.70 -4.89 -5.43
C SER A 251 -4.56 -5.05 -4.41
N PHE A 252 -4.86 -5.00 -3.11
CA PHE A 252 -4.14 -5.62 -1.99
C PHE A 252 -4.95 -5.34 -0.71
N ILE A 253 -5.79 -6.27 -0.27
CA ILE A 253 -6.61 -6.08 0.95
C ILE A 253 -5.90 -6.74 2.13
N VAL A 254 -4.95 -6.01 2.74
CA VAL A 254 -4.90 -5.79 4.20
C VAL A 254 -4.26 -4.41 4.48
N LEU A 255 -4.66 -3.34 3.78
CA LEU A 255 -4.38 -1.97 4.27
C LEU A 255 -5.18 -0.85 3.57
N ASP A 256 -6.40 -1.11 3.09
CA ASP A 256 -7.27 -0.03 2.55
C ASP A 256 -8.70 -0.15 3.06
N LEU A 257 -8.84 -0.43 4.36
CA LEU A 257 -10.17 -0.56 4.94
C LEU A 257 -10.31 0.10 6.30
N MET A 258 -9.56 1.17 6.55
CA MET A 258 -9.82 2.27 7.50
C MET A 258 -8.91 3.42 7.05
N GLY A 259 -9.38 4.67 7.07
CA GLY A 259 -8.50 5.80 6.73
C GLY A 259 -7.22 5.72 7.58
N VAL A 260 -6.06 5.90 6.93
CA VAL A 260 -4.70 5.82 7.50
C VAL A 260 -4.62 6.46 8.89
N ASN A 261 -5.35 7.57 9.08
CA ASN A 261 -5.46 8.34 10.31
C ASN A 261 -6.00 7.56 11.53
N THR A 262 -6.91 6.60 11.36
CA THR A 262 -7.51 5.87 12.51
C THR A 262 -6.59 4.79 13.08
N LEU A 263 -5.84 4.11 12.22
CA LEU A 263 -4.80 3.18 12.65
C LEU A 263 -3.62 3.97 13.25
N ASP A 264 -3.20 5.05 12.60
CA ASP A 264 -2.11 5.90 13.07
C ASP A 264 -2.45 6.57 14.41
N ASN A 265 -3.69 7.02 14.61
CA ASN A 265 -4.13 7.59 15.89
C ASN A 265 -4.23 6.52 16.99
N ALA A 266 -4.76 5.34 16.68
CA ALA A 266 -4.85 4.26 17.68
C ALA A 266 -3.46 3.80 18.13
N ILE A 267 -2.52 3.68 17.18
CA ILE A 267 -1.12 3.38 17.44
C ILE A 267 -0.48 4.53 18.24
N ALA A 268 -0.62 5.78 17.81
CA ALA A 268 -0.06 6.93 18.50
C ALA A 268 -0.55 7.05 19.95
N THR A 269 -1.85 6.88 20.21
CA THR A 269 -2.43 6.92 21.56
C THR A 269 -2.02 5.71 22.41
N TRP A 270 -1.88 4.51 21.81
CA TRP A 270 -1.40 3.33 22.52
C TRP A 270 0.03 3.49 23.02
N PHE A 271 0.87 4.15 22.21
CA PHE A 271 2.30 4.36 22.49
C PHE A 271 2.62 5.72 23.15
N ASP A 272 1.63 6.59 23.40
CA ASP A 272 1.82 7.80 24.21
C ASP A 272 2.07 7.42 25.69
N PRO A 273 3.23 7.79 26.29
CA PRO A 273 3.53 7.52 27.69
C PRO A 273 2.65 8.31 28.67
N ASN A 274 1.99 9.38 28.22
CA ASN A 274 1.10 10.20 29.04
C ASN A 274 -0.38 9.81 28.94
N ALA A 275 -0.75 8.96 27.99
CA ALA A 275 -2.13 8.49 27.83
C ALA A 275 -2.50 7.47 28.94
N THR A 276 -3.68 7.64 29.51
CA THR A 276 -4.21 6.74 30.53
C THR A 276 -4.62 5.39 29.94
N LEU A 277 -4.69 4.35 30.77
CA LEU A 277 -5.12 3.02 30.33
C LEU A 277 -6.52 3.04 29.69
N GLY A 278 -7.41 3.93 30.13
CA GLY A 278 -8.75 4.10 29.57
C GLY A 278 -8.73 4.66 28.14
N GLU A 279 -7.86 5.62 27.85
CA GLU A 279 -7.70 6.21 26.52
C GLU A 279 -7.07 5.21 25.54
N LYS A 280 -6.12 4.41 26.03
CA LYS A 280 -5.49 3.33 25.24
C LYS A 280 -6.52 2.26 24.84
N VAL A 281 -7.36 1.85 25.79
CA VAL A 281 -8.41 0.85 25.53
C VAL A 281 -9.50 1.41 24.62
N ALA A 282 -9.88 2.68 24.76
CA ALA A 282 -10.84 3.34 23.88
C ALA A 282 -10.32 3.43 22.43
N ALA A 283 -9.05 3.80 22.24
CA ALA A 283 -8.44 3.89 20.91
C ALA A 283 -8.38 2.53 20.18
N VAL A 284 -8.15 1.44 20.92
CA VAL A 284 -8.22 0.07 20.36
C VAL A 284 -9.66 -0.40 20.16
N GLY A 285 -10.60 0.04 21.02
CA GLY A 285 -12.03 -0.19 20.85
C GLY A 285 -12.59 0.46 19.58
N ASP A 286 -12.18 1.69 19.29
CA ASP A 286 -12.55 2.43 18.08
C ASP A 286 -11.92 1.79 16.82
N LEU A 287 -10.69 1.27 16.93
CA LEU A 287 -10.05 0.46 15.89
C LEU A 287 -10.85 -0.81 15.61
N ALA A 288 -11.26 -1.54 16.65
CA ALA A 288 -12.05 -2.77 16.52
C ALA A 288 -13.45 -2.52 15.95
N GLN A 289 -14.13 -1.44 16.34
CA GLN A 289 -15.42 -1.03 15.76
C GLN A 289 -15.27 -0.61 14.29
N GLY A 290 -14.21 0.12 13.96
CA GLY A 290 -13.88 0.47 12.58
C GLY A 290 -13.65 -0.77 11.71
N MET A 291 -12.89 -1.75 12.19
CA MET A 291 -12.68 -3.02 11.49
C MET A 291 -13.97 -3.85 11.33
N LEU A 292 -14.83 -3.89 12.36
CA LEU A 292 -16.13 -4.57 12.32
C LEU A 292 -17.12 -3.90 11.36
N SER A 293 -17.11 -2.56 11.29
CA SER A 293 -17.96 -1.80 10.35
C SER A 293 -17.53 -2.00 8.89
N ASN A 294 -16.23 -2.18 8.65
CA ASN A 294 -15.66 -2.35 7.33
C ASN A 294 -15.61 -3.81 6.85
N THR A 295 -15.64 -4.80 7.74
CA THR A 295 -15.85 -6.21 7.35
C THR A 295 -17.22 -6.45 6.69
N LYS A 296 -18.21 -5.56 6.93
CA LYS A 296 -19.49 -5.56 6.18
C LYS A 296 -19.40 -4.95 4.77
N ARG A 297 -18.25 -4.40 4.38
CA ARG A 297 -18.07 -3.63 3.13
C ARG A 297 -17.54 -4.47 1.95
N GLY A 298 -17.15 -5.72 2.20
CA GLY A 298 -16.58 -6.63 1.20
C GLY A 298 -17.49 -7.74 0.63
N SER A 299 -18.67 -8.00 1.21
CA SER A 299 -19.48 -9.17 0.80
C SER A 299 -20.99 -8.99 0.74
N ASN A 300 -21.51 -7.76 0.77
CA ASN A 300 -22.90 -7.46 0.41
C ASN A 300 -23.08 -5.97 0.10
N LYS A 301 -22.66 -5.51 -1.09
CA LYS A 301 -23.01 -4.16 -1.53
C LYS A 301 -24.50 -4.15 -1.89
N LYS A 302 -25.32 -3.55 -1.01
CA LYS A 302 -26.72 -3.25 -1.30
C LYS A 302 -26.77 -2.39 -2.56
N ALA A 303 -27.49 -2.86 -3.59
CA ALA A 303 -27.69 -2.13 -4.84
C ALA A 303 -28.31 -0.76 -4.54
N VAL A 304 -27.99 0.24 -5.36
CA VAL A 304 -28.55 1.59 -5.20
C VAL A 304 -30.07 1.52 -5.30
N GLU A 305 -30.74 2.12 -4.32
CA GLU A 305 -32.20 2.17 -4.29
C GLU A 305 -32.73 3.46 -4.92
N LYS A 306 -33.97 3.39 -5.41
CA LYS A 306 -34.70 4.54 -5.93
C LYS A 306 -34.83 5.62 -4.85
N TYR A 307 -34.40 6.85 -5.17
CA TYR A 307 -34.32 8.01 -4.27
C TYR A 307 -33.30 7.90 -3.15
N GLU A 308 -32.31 7.02 -3.29
CA GLU A 308 -31.19 6.97 -2.36
C GLU A 308 -30.33 8.25 -2.47
N ILE A 309 -29.93 8.78 -1.33
CA ILE A 309 -29.18 10.03 -1.18
C ILE A 309 -27.81 9.68 -0.61
N GLY A 310 -26.77 10.27 -1.19
CA GLY A 310 -25.41 10.06 -0.72
C GLY A 310 -24.39 10.80 -1.57
N ASP A 311 -23.14 10.42 -1.39
CA ASP A 311 -22.05 10.94 -2.20
C ASP A 311 -22.10 10.35 -3.60
N TYR A 312 -21.91 11.19 -4.61
CA TYR A 312 -21.98 10.77 -6.00
C TYR A 312 -21.05 9.59 -6.31
N ASP A 313 -19.80 9.62 -5.85
CA ASP A 313 -18.83 8.52 -6.05
C ASP A 313 -19.30 7.20 -5.40
N ASP A 314 -19.95 7.27 -4.23
CA ASP A 314 -20.48 6.06 -3.56
C ASP A 314 -21.68 5.47 -4.30
N LEU A 315 -22.64 6.31 -4.68
CA LEU A 315 -23.79 5.90 -5.48
C LEU A 315 -23.33 5.38 -6.85
N GLN A 316 -22.33 6.00 -7.47
CA GLN A 316 -21.80 5.55 -8.76
C GLN A 316 -21.14 4.17 -8.67
N ARG A 317 -20.37 3.90 -7.62
CA ARG A 317 -19.75 2.58 -7.40
C ARG A 317 -20.75 1.47 -7.08
N ARG A 318 -21.95 1.81 -6.60
CA ARG A 318 -23.01 0.84 -6.24
C ARG A 318 -24.09 0.71 -7.32
N SER A 319 -24.15 1.64 -8.28
CA SER A 319 -25.08 1.58 -9.40
C SER A 319 -24.68 0.45 -10.37
N ALA A 320 -25.67 -0.26 -10.88
CA ALA A 320 -25.48 -1.38 -11.78
C ALA A 320 -25.91 -1.00 -13.20
N SER A 321 -25.18 -1.47 -14.21
CA SER A 321 -25.56 -1.23 -15.61
C SER A 321 -26.94 -1.82 -15.88
N GLY A 322 -27.91 -0.98 -16.25
CA GLY A 322 -29.29 -1.39 -16.54
C GLY A 322 -30.27 -1.34 -15.35
N ASP A 323 -29.89 -0.78 -14.21
CA ASP A 323 -30.78 -0.59 -13.04
C ASP A 323 -31.92 0.43 -13.27
N GLY A 324 -31.89 1.17 -14.38
CA GLY A 324 -32.90 2.17 -14.74
C GLY A 324 -32.84 3.44 -13.88
N LEU A 325 -31.76 3.61 -13.11
CA LEU A 325 -31.50 4.76 -12.26
C LEU A 325 -30.41 5.64 -12.88
N ASP A 326 -30.59 6.95 -12.73
CA ASP A 326 -29.59 7.97 -13.04
C ASP A 326 -29.24 8.72 -11.76
N LEU A 327 -27.97 9.12 -11.62
CA LEU A 327 -27.51 9.91 -10.50
C LEU A 327 -27.60 11.40 -10.83
N HIS A 328 -28.26 12.15 -9.95
CA HIS A 328 -28.44 13.60 -10.10
C HIS A 328 -27.74 14.35 -8.97
N HIS A 329 -26.78 15.22 -9.31
CA HIS A 329 -26.15 16.14 -8.34
C HIS A 329 -27.13 17.19 -7.85
N VAL A 330 -27.18 17.40 -6.54
CA VAL A 330 -28.02 18.40 -5.88
C VAL A 330 -27.19 19.11 -4.82
N PRO A 331 -26.78 20.38 -5.00
CA PRO A 331 -27.05 21.23 -6.15
C PRO A 331 -26.32 20.77 -7.43
N GLN A 332 -26.83 21.17 -8.59
CA GLN A 332 -26.26 20.83 -9.89
C GLN A 332 -24.78 21.21 -9.96
N LYS A 333 -23.96 20.25 -10.38
CA LYS A 333 -22.49 20.30 -10.33
C LYS A 333 -21.83 21.57 -10.89
N LYS A 334 -22.43 22.20 -11.91
CA LYS A 334 -21.83 23.34 -12.64
C LYS A 334 -22.08 24.67 -11.91
N PRO A 335 -23.33 25.01 -11.53
CA PRO A 335 -23.59 26.11 -10.61
C PRO A 335 -22.93 25.92 -9.24
N ALA A 336 -23.00 24.70 -8.66
CA ALA A 336 -22.47 24.41 -7.32
C ALA A 336 -20.97 24.73 -7.21
N GLY A 337 -20.17 24.32 -8.18
CA GLY A 337 -18.73 24.61 -8.20
C GLY A 337 -18.36 26.09 -8.38
N GLN A 338 -19.32 27.00 -8.54
CA GLN A 338 -19.08 28.44 -8.60
C GLN A 338 -19.43 29.16 -7.28
N VAL A 339 -20.28 28.56 -6.43
CA VAL A 339 -20.92 29.28 -5.31
C VAL A 339 -20.90 28.52 -3.98
N VAL A 340 -20.59 27.22 -3.99
CA VAL A 340 -20.41 26.41 -2.78
C VAL A 340 -18.91 26.29 -2.55
N ASP A 341 -18.44 26.80 -1.42
CA ASP A 341 -17.02 26.75 -1.08
C ASP A 341 -16.58 25.30 -0.81
N GLY A 342 -15.41 24.92 -1.33
CA GLY A 342 -14.89 23.55 -1.24
C GLY A 342 -15.71 22.47 -1.98
N TYR A 343 -16.60 22.82 -2.91
CA TYR A 343 -17.41 21.83 -3.63
C TYR A 343 -16.58 20.94 -4.57
N ASP A 344 -16.51 19.65 -4.27
CA ASP A 344 -16.00 18.62 -5.18
C ASP A 344 -17.14 17.94 -5.94
N LYS A 345 -17.05 17.92 -7.27
CA LYS A 345 -17.98 17.23 -8.16
C LYS A 345 -17.96 15.70 -8.03
N LYS A 346 -16.84 15.12 -7.58
CA LYS A 346 -16.69 13.66 -7.40
C LYS A 346 -17.41 13.19 -6.15
N ASP A 347 -17.27 13.94 -5.06
CA ASP A 347 -17.88 13.62 -3.77
C ASP A 347 -19.12 14.47 -3.48
N GLY A 348 -19.62 15.22 -4.46
CA GLY A 348 -20.77 16.10 -4.28
C GLY A 348 -22.06 15.32 -3.92
N PRO A 349 -22.97 15.92 -3.13
CA PRO A 349 -24.26 15.33 -2.82
C PRO A 349 -25.06 15.00 -4.08
N ALA A 350 -25.61 13.79 -4.12
CA ALA A 350 -26.42 13.30 -5.22
C ALA A 350 -27.61 12.46 -4.73
N ILE A 351 -28.59 12.32 -5.61
CA ILE A 351 -29.76 11.46 -5.42
C ILE A 351 -29.93 10.53 -6.63
N ALA A 352 -30.22 9.25 -6.37
CA ALA A 352 -30.53 8.27 -7.40
C ALA A 352 -32.00 8.40 -7.84
N LEU A 353 -32.24 8.69 -9.11
CA LEU A 353 -33.57 8.94 -9.66
C LEU A 353 -33.88 7.95 -10.78
N PRO A 354 -35.13 7.51 -10.97
CA PRO A 354 -35.49 6.80 -12.19
C PRO A 354 -35.16 7.66 -13.42
N GLN A 355 -34.62 7.05 -14.48
CA GLN A 355 -34.26 7.75 -15.72
C GLN A 355 -35.37 8.66 -16.27
N LYS A 356 -36.64 8.22 -16.15
CA LYS A 356 -37.81 9.00 -16.57
C LYS A 356 -37.98 10.30 -15.76
N VAL A 357 -37.71 10.25 -14.45
CA VAL A 357 -37.76 11.41 -13.55
C VAL A 357 -36.57 12.32 -13.81
N HIS A 358 -35.36 11.75 -13.92
CA HIS A 358 -34.13 12.51 -14.14
C HIS A 358 -34.19 13.38 -15.41
N LYS A 359 -34.76 12.86 -16.52
CA LYS A 359 -34.93 13.59 -17.79
C LYS A 359 -35.85 14.81 -17.70
N THR A 360 -36.72 14.90 -16.70
CA THR A 360 -37.64 16.03 -16.53
C THR A 360 -37.02 17.21 -15.78
N ILE A 361 -35.84 17.00 -15.17
CA ILE A 361 -35.15 18.03 -14.39
C ILE A 361 -34.37 18.96 -15.34
N PRO A 362 -34.61 20.28 -15.32
CA PRO A 362 -33.91 21.22 -16.20
C PRO A 362 -32.41 21.29 -15.89
N THR A 363 -31.55 21.08 -16.88
CA THR A 363 -30.10 21.28 -16.72
C THR A 363 -29.71 22.73 -16.97
N LYS A 364 -28.92 23.35 -16.09
CA LYS A 364 -28.31 24.66 -16.37
C LYS A 364 -26.99 24.52 -17.14
N LYS A 365 -26.80 25.40 -18.13
CA LYS A 365 -25.54 25.60 -18.86
C LYS A 365 -25.11 27.06 -18.70
N GLY A 366 -23.86 27.32 -18.33
CA GLY A 366 -23.28 28.67 -18.24
C GLY A 366 -22.88 29.10 -16.82
N GLY A 367 -22.53 30.38 -16.69
CA GLY A 367 -22.23 31.03 -15.42
C GLY A 367 -23.48 31.17 -14.54
N TYR A 368 -23.28 31.21 -13.22
CA TYR A 368 -24.36 31.30 -12.24
C TYR A 368 -24.11 32.47 -11.27
N GLU A 369 -25.08 33.39 -11.19
CA GLU A 369 -24.96 34.64 -10.43
C GLU A 369 -25.75 34.63 -9.10
N GLY A 370 -26.41 33.52 -8.74
CA GLY A 370 -27.17 33.42 -7.49
C GLY A 370 -26.34 32.84 -6.34
N THR A 371 -26.90 32.76 -5.13
CA THR A 371 -26.21 32.15 -3.98
C THR A 371 -26.26 30.61 -4.03
N ALA A 372 -25.41 29.95 -3.23
CA ALA A 372 -25.47 28.50 -2.99
C ALA A 372 -26.87 28.04 -2.56
N ARG A 373 -27.53 28.85 -1.75
CA ARG A 373 -28.88 28.59 -1.24
C ARG A 373 -29.94 28.73 -2.30
N ASP A 374 -29.85 29.76 -3.13
CA ASP A 374 -30.78 29.93 -4.25
C ASP A 374 -30.68 28.73 -5.20
N GLN A 375 -29.46 28.21 -5.40
CA GLN A 375 -29.23 27.04 -6.23
C GLN A 375 -29.83 25.78 -5.58
N LEU A 376 -29.56 25.54 -4.30
CA LEU A 376 -30.11 24.39 -3.58
C LEU A 376 -31.64 24.45 -3.50
N ALA A 377 -32.22 25.63 -3.24
CA ALA A 377 -33.66 25.84 -3.18
C ALA A 377 -34.32 25.61 -4.54
N LYS A 378 -33.70 26.09 -5.62
CA LYS A 378 -34.17 25.86 -6.99
C LYS A 378 -34.12 24.37 -7.34
N ASP A 379 -32.99 23.71 -7.14
CA ASP A 379 -32.84 22.28 -7.46
C ASP A 379 -33.82 21.43 -6.64
N SER A 380 -34.06 21.80 -5.38
CA SER A 380 -35.08 21.18 -4.54
C SER A 380 -36.50 21.36 -5.08
N LYS A 381 -36.82 22.54 -5.63
CA LYS A 381 -38.12 22.80 -6.29
C LYS A 381 -38.27 22.00 -7.58
N ASP A 382 -37.20 21.90 -8.36
CA ASP A 382 -37.19 21.14 -9.61
C ASP A 382 -37.35 19.63 -9.34
N LEU A 383 -36.75 19.09 -8.26
CA LEU A 383 -36.99 17.71 -7.81
C LEU A 383 -38.44 17.47 -7.39
N ARG A 384 -39.06 18.39 -6.63
CA ARG A 384 -40.49 18.28 -6.26
C ARG A 384 -41.38 18.29 -7.50
N LYS A 385 -41.09 19.16 -8.48
CA LYS A 385 -41.83 19.24 -9.74
C LYS A 385 -41.66 17.99 -10.60
N ALA A 386 -40.50 17.35 -10.55
CA ALA A 386 -40.21 16.08 -11.22
C ALA A 386 -40.88 14.86 -10.54
N GLY A 387 -41.58 15.06 -9.41
CA GLY A 387 -42.31 14.01 -8.71
C GLY A 387 -41.44 13.22 -7.71
N VAL A 388 -40.34 13.79 -7.23
CA VAL A 388 -39.56 13.20 -6.13
C VAL A 388 -40.32 13.39 -4.81
N PRO A 389 -40.47 12.33 -3.97
CA PRO A 389 -41.16 12.43 -2.69
C PRO A 389 -40.57 13.53 -1.78
N ASN A 390 -41.44 14.25 -1.07
CA ASN A 390 -41.05 15.42 -0.26
C ASN A 390 -40.06 15.06 0.87
N ASP A 391 -40.16 13.88 1.45
CA ASP A 391 -39.24 13.35 2.45
C ASP A 391 -37.83 13.16 1.88
N LYS A 392 -37.72 12.74 0.61
CA LYS A 392 -36.43 12.58 -0.08
C LYS A 392 -35.85 13.92 -0.48
N VAL A 393 -36.68 14.87 -0.91
CA VAL A 393 -36.24 16.24 -1.16
C VAL A 393 -35.74 16.90 0.13
N GLN A 394 -36.40 16.67 1.26
CA GLN A 394 -35.92 17.16 2.55
C GLN A 394 -34.59 16.50 2.95
N GLY A 395 -34.48 15.18 2.76
CA GLY A 395 -33.25 14.43 3.03
C GLY A 395 -32.03 14.97 2.28
N ILE A 396 -32.17 15.32 0.99
CA ILE A 396 -31.04 15.85 0.21
C ILE A 396 -30.68 17.29 0.61
N ILE A 397 -31.65 18.10 1.05
CA ILE A 397 -31.41 19.43 1.61
C ILE A 397 -30.59 19.31 2.91
N ASP A 398 -31.01 18.41 3.81
CA ASP A 398 -30.36 18.24 5.10
C ASP A 398 -28.95 17.64 4.93
N TYR A 399 -28.79 16.74 3.95
CA TYR A 399 -27.49 16.20 3.57
C TYR A 399 -26.53 17.29 3.08
N ASN A 400 -27.01 18.23 2.25
CA ASN A 400 -26.21 19.36 1.77
C ASN A 400 -25.79 20.30 2.91
N LYS A 401 -26.72 20.64 3.81
CA LYS A 401 -26.41 21.48 4.98
C LYS A 401 -25.41 20.83 5.91
N LYS A 402 -25.44 19.51 6.05
CA LYS A 402 -24.45 18.76 6.83
C LYS A 402 -23.07 18.76 6.15
N LYS A 403 -23.04 18.65 4.82
CA LYS A 403 -21.79 18.52 4.06
C LYS A 403 -21.08 19.85 3.81
N TYR A 404 -21.83 20.93 3.62
CA TYR A 404 -21.30 22.27 3.41
C TYR A 404 -22.00 23.28 4.35
N PRO A 405 -21.80 23.17 5.67
CA PRO A 405 -22.51 23.99 6.66
C PRO A 405 -22.38 25.48 6.34
N ASP A 406 -21.14 25.96 6.15
CA ASP A 406 -20.80 27.36 5.95
C ASP A 406 -21.43 27.96 4.68
N SER A 407 -21.62 27.15 3.63
CA SER A 407 -22.25 27.58 2.37
C SER A 407 -23.78 27.75 2.50
N TYR A 408 -24.38 27.25 3.57
CA TYR A 408 -25.83 27.22 3.78
C TYR A 408 -26.28 27.83 5.13
N GLU A 409 -25.39 28.50 5.88
CA GLU A 409 -25.72 29.22 7.13
C GLU A 409 -26.45 30.53 6.90
N LYS A 410 -27.46 30.85 7.74
CA LYS A 410 -28.28 32.07 7.56
C LYS A 410 -27.38 33.23 7.90
N GLU A 411 -27.13 34.12 6.94
CA GLU A 411 -26.54 35.41 7.31
C GLU A 411 -27.49 36.02 8.34
N VAL A 412 -26.99 36.09 9.57
CA VAL A 412 -27.66 36.77 10.66
C VAL A 412 -27.42 38.24 10.38
N ASN A 413 -28.34 38.84 9.61
CA ASN A 413 -28.48 40.28 9.57
C ASN A 413 -29.19 40.76 10.83
#